data_AF-A0AAV0NZK7-F1
#
_entry.id   AF-A0AAV0NZK7-F1
#
_cell.length_a   1.000
_cell.length_b   1.000
_cell.length_c   1.000
_cell.angle_alpha   90.00
_cell.angle_beta   90.00
_cell.angle_gamma   90.00
#
_symmetry.space_group_name_H-M   'P 1'
#
loop_
_entity.id
_entity.type
_entity.pdbx_description
1 polymer ?
#
loop_
_entity_poly.entity_id
_entity_poly.type
_entity_poly.pdbx_seq_one_letter_code
_entity_poly.pdbx_strand_id
1 'polypeptide(L)'
;MKPSDHIDKAIQRISREELLKHRLRLKTTIMVVKQLALQGSSFRGHDESDDSLNPGNVLAWIGFAAKLNDQIQSVVLRNAPGNAKYISPSIQKEILGIIANKMRCKIRDEIGDSCFSILIDEAVDEAGRE
;
A
#
# COMPACT_ATOMS: atom_id res chain seq x y z
N MET A 1 -33.00 -9.74 20.63
CA MET A 1 -31.59 -9.64 20.18
C MET A 1 -30.69 -9.98 21.34
N LYS A 2 -29.74 -10.92 21.17
CA LYS A 2 -28.81 -11.28 22.25
C LYS A 2 -27.77 -10.15 22.40
N PRO A 3 -27.41 -9.73 23.62
CA PRO A 3 -26.45 -8.65 23.88
C PRO A 3 -24.98 -9.00 23.54
N SER A 4 -24.76 -10.11 22.82
CA SER A 4 -23.47 -10.58 22.31
C SER A 4 -23.09 -9.99 20.96
N ASP A 5 -24.04 -9.37 20.26
CA ASP A 5 -23.90 -9.04 18.83
C ASP A 5 -23.46 -7.60 18.57
N HIS A 6 -22.99 -6.90 19.61
CA HIS A 6 -22.37 -5.59 19.44
C HIS A 6 -20.99 -5.75 18.78
N ILE A 7 -20.79 -5.03 17.67
CA ILE A 7 -19.55 -4.99 16.90
C ILE A 7 -18.33 -4.76 17.82
N ASP A 8 -18.48 -3.93 18.84
CA ASP A 8 -17.42 -3.65 19.82
C ASP A 8 -16.97 -4.89 20.61
N LYS A 9 -17.91 -5.79 20.96
CA LYS A 9 -17.60 -7.07 21.64
C LYS A 9 -17.03 -8.11 20.67
N ALA A 10 -17.43 -8.06 19.40
CA ALA A 10 -16.88 -8.94 18.36
C ALA A 10 -15.43 -8.54 17.97
N ILE A 11 -15.14 -7.24 17.91
CA ILE A 11 -13.78 -6.70 17.67
C ILE A 11 -12.85 -7.02 18.84
N GLN A 12 -13.33 -6.96 20.09
CA GLN A 12 -12.57 -7.40 21.27
C GLN A 12 -12.24 -8.90 21.28
N ARG A 13 -12.89 -9.70 20.42
CA ARG A 13 -12.71 -11.16 20.33
C ARG A 13 -11.62 -11.59 19.34
N ILE A 14 -11.05 -10.66 18.57
CA ILE A 14 -9.95 -10.94 17.63
C ILE A 14 -8.71 -11.27 18.45
N SER A 15 -8.10 -12.42 18.19
CA SER A 15 -6.90 -12.85 18.92
C SER A 15 -5.73 -11.90 18.67
N ARG A 16 -4.86 -11.75 19.67
CA ARG A 16 -3.62 -10.95 19.53
C ARG A 16 -2.80 -11.41 18.32
N GLU A 17 -2.80 -12.71 18.04
CA GLU A 17 -2.11 -13.31 16.90
C GLU A 17 -2.69 -12.84 15.56
N GLU A 18 -4.02 -12.86 15.40
CA GLU A 18 -4.67 -12.37 14.18
C GLU A 18 -4.41 -10.88 13.95
N LEU A 19 -4.39 -10.09 15.02
CA LEU A 19 -4.07 -8.67 14.96
C LEU A 19 -2.63 -8.44 14.48
N LEU A 20 -1.68 -9.23 14.98
CA LEU A 20 -0.29 -9.18 14.51
C LEU A 20 -0.18 -9.60 13.03
N LYS A 21 -0.90 -10.64 12.60
CA LYS A 21 -0.96 -11.07 11.19
C LYS A 21 -1.55 -9.98 10.29
N HIS A 22 -2.63 -9.30 10.70
CA HIS A 22 -3.18 -8.15 9.96
C HIS A 22 -2.17 -7.00 9.86
N ARG A 23 -1.50 -6.65 10.95
CA ARG A 23 -0.47 -5.61 10.94
C ARG A 23 0.70 -5.98 10.04
N LEU A 24 1.13 -7.24 10.05
CA LEU A 24 2.23 -7.70 9.20
C LEU A 24 1.87 -7.57 7.71
N ARG A 25 0.68 -8.03 7.31
CA ARG A 25 0.16 -7.84 5.94
C ARG A 25 0.16 -6.38 5.52
N LEU A 26 -0.48 -5.52 6.33
CA LEU A 26 -0.61 -4.10 6.03
C LEU A 26 0.77 -3.43 5.93
N LYS A 27 1.69 -3.75 6.85
CA LYS A 27 3.06 -3.24 6.84
C LYS A 27 3.79 -3.62 5.55
N THR A 28 3.68 -4.88 5.12
CA THR A 28 4.27 -5.35 3.86
C THR A 28 3.72 -4.56 2.67
N THR A 29 2.40 -4.39 2.56
CA THR A 29 1.79 -3.61 1.48
C THR A 29 2.26 -2.15 1.49
N ILE A 30 2.30 -1.50 2.66
CA ILE A 30 2.80 -0.11 2.78
C ILE A 30 4.24 0.01 2.31
N MET A 31 5.11 -0.95 2.67
CA MET A 31 6.51 -0.94 2.25
C MET A 31 6.65 -1.09 0.73
N VAL A 32 5.88 -1.99 0.12
CA VAL A 32 5.89 -2.19 -1.34
C VAL A 32 5.40 -0.95 -2.09
N VAL A 33 4.27 -0.37 -1.67
CA VAL A 33 3.73 0.86 -2.25
C VAL A 33 4.74 2.01 -2.14
N LYS A 34 5.37 2.17 -0.97
CA LYS A 34 6.41 3.17 -0.77
C LYS A 34 7.59 2.95 -1.72
N GLN A 35 8.05 1.71 -1.87
CA GLN A 35 9.20 1.39 -2.72
C GLN A 35 8.92 1.72 -4.19
N LEU A 36 7.74 1.35 -4.70
CA LEU A 36 7.34 1.64 -6.06
C LEU A 36 7.21 3.15 -6.32
N ALA A 37 6.61 3.88 -5.37
CA ALA A 37 6.52 5.33 -5.44
C ALA A 37 7.90 6.01 -5.50
N LEU A 38 8.84 5.57 -4.66
CA LEU A 38 10.20 6.10 -4.65
C LEU A 38 10.96 5.84 -5.96
N GLN A 39 10.67 4.73 -6.63
CA GLN A 39 11.29 4.36 -7.90
C GLN A 39 10.56 4.92 -9.14
N GLY A 40 9.44 5.64 -8.95
CA GLY A 40 8.59 6.08 -10.06
C GLY A 40 8.02 4.92 -10.88
N SER A 41 7.94 3.72 -10.30
CA SER A 41 7.49 2.52 -10.98
C SER A 41 5.96 2.42 -11.01
N SER A 42 5.43 1.83 -12.08
CA SER A 42 4.00 1.54 -12.17
C SER A 42 3.57 0.55 -11.10
N PHE A 43 2.34 0.68 -10.62
CA PHE A 43 1.80 -0.18 -9.56
C PHE A 43 1.05 -1.38 -10.14
N ARG A 44 0.32 -1.15 -11.22
CA ARG A 44 -0.57 -2.11 -11.89
C ARG A 44 0.20 -3.03 -12.84
N GLY A 45 -0.27 -4.27 -12.93
CA GLY A 45 0.06 -5.18 -14.02
C GLY A 45 -0.93 -5.07 -15.18
N HIS A 46 -0.56 -5.63 -16.34
CA HIS A 46 -1.53 -5.90 -17.40
C HIS A 46 -2.38 -7.14 -17.07
N ASP A 47 -1.75 -8.14 -16.48
CA ASP A 47 -2.35 -9.36 -15.97
C ASP A 47 -1.98 -9.51 -14.49
N GLU A 48 -2.98 -9.70 -13.64
CA GLU A 48 -2.84 -9.89 -12.19
C GLU A 48 -3.49 -11.21 -11.74
N SER A 49 -3.72 -12.14 -12.69
CA SER A 49 -4.17 -13.48 -12.39
C SER A 49 -3.10 -14.27 -11.60
N ASP A 50 -3.54 -15.27 -10.83
CA ASP A 50 -2.66 -16.09 -9.99
C ASP A 50 -1.64 -16.91 -10.83
N ASP A 51 -1.98 -17.20 -12.09
CA ASP A 51 -1.14 -17.96 -13.03
C ASP A 51 -0.22 -17.08 -13.88
N SER A 52 -0.27 -15.75 -13.69
CA SER A 52 0.55 -14.84 -14.45
C SER A 52 2.03 -15.07 -14.16
N LEU A 53 2.86 -15.09 -15.22
CA LEU A 53 4.32 -15.13 -15.09
C LEU A 53 4.88 -13.77 -14.64
N ASN A 54 4.14 -12.69 -14.88
CA ASN A 54 4.48 -11.33 -14.48
C ASN A 54 3.26 -10.61 -13.88
N PRO A 55 2.77 -11.08 -12.72
CA PRO A 55 1.66 -10.43 -12.03
C PRO A 55 2.19 -9.07 -11.58
N GLY A 56 1.49 -7.99 -11.94
CA GLY A 56 1.93 -6.59 -11.81
C GLY A 56 2.82 -6.24 -10.61
N ASN A 57 3.63 -5.18 -10.75
CA ASN A 57 4.71 -4.83 -9.81
C ASN A 57 4.37 -4.98 -8.31
N VAL A 58 3.20 -4.57 -7.84
CA VAL A 58 2.81 -4.76 -6.43
C VAL A 58 2.78 -6.25 -6.03
N LEU A 59 2.18 -7.11 -6.84
CA LEU A 59 2.12 -8.55 -6.58
C LEU A 59 3.50 -9.20 -6.67
N ALA A 60 4.30 -8.82 -7.67
CA ALA A 60 5.68 -9.29 -7.81
C ALA A 60 6.52 -8.96 -6.57
N TRP A 61 6.45 -7.72 -6.06
CA TRP A 61 7.19 -7.30 -4.87
C TRP A 61 6.69 -7.94 -3.57
N ILE A 62 5.38 -8.13 -3.42
CA ILE A 62 4.83 -8.87 -2.26
C ILE A 62 5.27 -10.34 -2.31
N GLY A 63 5.24 -10.97 -3.50
CA GLY A 63 5.73 -12.32 -3.71
C GLY A 63 7.22 -12.46 -3.41
N PHE A 64 8.03 -11.47 -3.81
CA PHE A 64 9.43 -11.39 -3.45
C PHE A 64 9.64 -11.28 -1.94
N ALA A 65 8.90 -10.41 -1.25
CA ALA A 65 8.97 -10.28 0.21
C ALA A 65 8.56 -11.58 0.93
N ALA A 66 7.57 -12.31 0.41
CA ALA A 66 7.15 -13.60 0.93
C ALA A 66 8.26 -14.65 0.81
N LYS A 67 8.96 -14.73 -0.33
CA LYS A 67 10.08 -15.68 -0.54
C LYS A 67 11.24 -15.47 0.44
N LEU A 68 11.39 -14.26 0.99
CA LEU A 68 12.46 -13.94 1.93
C LEU A 68 12.07 -14.16 3.41
N ASN A 69 10.78 -14.30 3.71
CA ASN A 69 10.31 -14.35 5.09
C ASN A 69 9.04 -15.20 5.23
N ASP A 70 9.19 -16.36 5.90
CA ASP A 70 8.11 -17.32 6.13
C ASP A 70 6.92 -16.72 6.89
N GLN A 71 7.14 -15.76 7.80
CA GLN A 71 6.06 -15.07 8.51
C GLN A 71 5.23 -14.23 7.54
N ILE A 72 5.88 -13.51 6.62
CA ILE A 72 5.19 -12.75 5.57
C ILE A 72 4.47 -13.71 4.62
N GLN A 73 5.16 -14.76 4.17
CA GLN A 73 4.57 -15.79 3.32
C GLN A 73 3.28 -16.35 3.91
N SER A 74 3.26 -16.64 5.21
CA SER A 74 2.10 -17.21 5.89
C SER A 74 0.88 -16.30 5.96
N VAL A 75 1.00 -15.00 5.64
CA VAL A 75 -0.09 -14.03 5.83
C VAL A 75 -0.51 -13.27 4.57
N VAL A 76 0.29 -13.22 3.51
CA VAL A 76 0.01 -12.40 2.29
C VAL A 76 -0.59 -13.22 1.13
N LEU A 77 -1.06 -12.51 0.09
CA LEU A 77 -1.61 -13.09 -1.15
C LEU A 77 -2.75 -14.10 -0.85
N ARG A 78 -2.62 -15.34 -1.34
CA ARG A 78 -3.60 -16.42 -1.12
C ARG A 78 -3.79 -16.82 0.36
N ASN A 79 -2.82 -16.49 1.22
CA ASN A 79 -2.88 -16.81 2.65
C ASN A 79 -3.58 -15.70 3.47
N ALA A 80 -3.97 -14.60 2.84
CA ALA A 80 -4.75 -13.55 3.49
C ALA A 80 -6.26 -13.89 3.49
N PRO A 81 -6.96 -13.73 4.63
CA PRO A 81 -8.38 -14.04 4.75
C PRO A 81 -9.23 -12.97 4.06
N GLY A 82 -10.12 -13.40 3.16
CA GLY A 82 -11.11 -12.54 2.49
C GLY A 82 -10.49 -11.26 1.91
N ASN A 83 -10.97 -10.11 2.39
CA ASN A 83 -10.57 -8.79 1.89
C ASN A 83 -9.28 -8.24 2.54
N ALA A 84 -8.69 -8.93 3.51
CA ALA A 84 -7.46 -8.50 4.19
C ALA A 84 -6.19 -8.70 3.34
N LYS A 85 -6.31 -8.69 2.01
CA LYS A 85 -5.19 -8.77 1.07
C LYS A 85 -4.50 -7.42 0.90
N TYR A 86 -5.25 -6.31 1.00
CA TYR A 86 -4.76 -4.93 0.78
C TYR A 86 -4.10 -4.69 -0.59
N ILE A 87 -4.35 -5.56 -1.57
CA ILE A 87 -3.73 -5.50 -2.91
C ILE A 87 -4.62 -4.79 -3.94
N SER A 88 -5.83 -4.37 -3.60
CA SER A 88 -6.71 -3.73 -4.59
C SER A 88 -6.16 -2.37 -5.03
N PRO A 89 -6.38 -1.96 -6.30
CA PRO A 89 -5.92 -0.67 -6.79
C PRO A 89 -6.43 0.52 -5.95
N SER A 90 -7.64 0.42 -5.38
CA SER A 90 -8.21 1.44 -4.49
C SER A 90 -7.40 1.59 -3.20
N ILE A 91 -7.07 0.48 -2.54
CA ILE A 91 -6.29 0.48 -1.29
C ILE A 91 -4.86 0.96 -1.56
N GLN A 92 -4.24 0.53 -2.68
CA GLN A 92 -2.91 1.01 -3.06
C GLN A 92 -2.87 2.53 -3.24
N LYS A 93 -3.88 3.09 -3.91
CA LYS A 93 -4.03 4.55 -4.10
C LYS A 93 -4.27 5.28 -2.79
N GLU A 94 -5.07 4.70 -1.88
CA GLU A 94 -5.30 5.27 -0.56
C GLU A 94 -4.00 5.33 0.27
N ILE A 95 -3.25 4.22 0.31
CA ILE A 95 -1.95 4.17 0.98
C ILE A 95 -1.00 5.21 0.37
N LEU A 96 -0.93 5.30 -0.97
CA LEU A 96 -0.10 6.28 -1.66
C LEU A 96 -0.51 7.71 -1.28
N GLY A 97 -1.80 8.00 -1.22
CA GLY A 97 -2.33 9.30 -0.77
C GLY A 97 -1.93 9.63 0.66
N ILE A 98 -2.00 8.67 1.59
CA ILE A 98 -1.55 8.84 2.98
C ILE A 98 -0.05 9.13 3.03
N ILE A 99 0.76 8.40 2.26
CA ILE A 99 2.21 8.63 2.18
C ILE A 99 2.51 10.03 1.66
N ALA A 100 1.85 10.42 0.56
CA ALA A 100 2.01 11.75 -0.03
C ALA A 100 1.62 12.85 0.96
N ASN A 101 0.50 12.70 1.67
CA ASN A 101 0.07 13.65 2.70
C ASN A 101 1.11 13.77 3.82
N LYS A 102 1.62 12.64 4.34
CA LYS A 102 2.68 12.65 5.37
C LYS A 102 3.96 13.32 4.89
N MET A 103 4.36 13.08 3.64
CA MET A 103 5.52 13.73 3.03
C MET A 103 5.31 15.24 2.92
N ARG A 104 4.15 15.69 2.41
CA ARG A 104 3.83 17.13 2.32
C ARG A 104 3.80 17.80 3.69
N CYS A 105 3.19 17.17 4.70
CA CYS A 105 3.20 17.68 6.07
C CYS A 105 4.63 17.84 6.58
N LYS A 106 5.50 16.84 6.35
CA LYS A 106 6.89 16.89 6.78
C LYS A 106 7.67 18.01 6.09
N ILE A 107 7.50 18.18 4.77
CA ILE A 107 8.12 19.29 4.03
C ILE A 107 7.64 20.65 4.58
N ARG A 108 6.32 20.80 4.79
CA ARG A 108 5.76 22.02 5.39
C ARG A 108 6.37 22.29 6.77
N ASP A 109 6.49 21.27 7.61
CA ASP A 109 7.05 21.41 8.96
C ASP A 109 8.54 21.79 8.92
N GLU A 110 9.28 21.29 7.93
CA GLU A 110 10.69 21.64 7.70
C GLU A 110 10.87 23.08 7.19
N ILE A 111 9.95 23.59 6.36
CA ILE A 111 9.93 24.99 5.92
C ILE A 111 9.54 25.93 7.07
N GLY A 112 8.57 25.52 7.90
CA GLY A 112 8.01 26.34 8.97
C GLY A 112 7.36 27.62 8.42
N ASP A 113 7.67 28.75 9.06
CA ASP A 113 7.20 30.09 8.66
C ASP A 113 8.22 30.82 7.75
N SER A 114 9.21 30.11 7.23
CA SER A 114 10.26 30.71 6.39
C SER A 114 9.71 31.13 5.02
N CYS A 115 10.28 32.19 4.46
CA CYS A 115 10.02 32.54 3.06
C CYS A 115 10.48 31.42 2.12
N PHE A 116 9.69 31.11 1.10
CA PHE A 116 10.03 30.15 0.05
C PHE A 116 9.73 30.75 -1.32
N SER A 117 10.44 30.27 -2.35
CA SER A 117 10.20 30.61 -3.75
C SER A 117 9.75 29.37 -4.51
N ILE A 118 8.77 29.50 -5.39
CA ILE A 118 8.35 28.43 -6.31
C ILE A 118 9.02 28.66 -7.65
N LEU A 119 9.82 27.69 -8.11
CA LEU A 119 10.32 27.65 -9.48
C LEU A 119 9.35 26.80 -10.31
N ILE A 120 8.86 27.35 -11.41
CA ILE A 120 7.97 26.67 -12.34
C ILE A 120 8.80 26.36 -13.58
N ASP A 121 8.97 25.06 -13.86
CA ASP A 121 9.60 24.58 -15.09
C ASP A 121 8.50 23.98 -15.97
N GLU A 122 8.34 24.52 -17.18
CA GLU A 122 7.35 24.08 -18.15
C GLU A 122 8.06 23.30 -19.25
N ALA A 123 7.66 22.03 -19.42
CA ALA A 123 8.11 21.20 -20.53
C ALA A 123 6.95 21.04 -21.52
N VAL A 124 7.19 21.41 -22.78
CA VAL A 124 6.25 21.18 -23.89
C VAL A 124 6.43 19.75 -24.39
N ASP A 125 5.34 18.99 -24.47
CA ASP A 125 5.38 17.64 -25.05
C ASP A 125 5.57 17.73 -26.58
N GLU A 126 6.65 17.16 -27.09
CA GLU A 126 6.95 17.14 -28.53
C GLU A 126 6.00 16.21 -29.32
N ALA A 127 5.17 15.40 -28.64
CA ALA A 127 4.31 14.43 -29.31
C ALA A 127 3.19 15.04 -30.16
N GLY A 128 2.87 16.33 -30.00
CA GLY A 128 1.94 17.08 -30.86
C GLY A 128 0.54 16.47 -30.99
N ARG A 129 0.09 15.68 -30.01
CA ARG A 129 -1.25 15.09 -30.00
C ARG A 129 -2.09 15.74 -28.91
N GLU A 130 -2.97 16.63 -29.35
CA GLU A 130 -4.17 17.05 -28.61
C GLU A 130 -5.22 15.93 -28.62
#